data_AF-A0A1H8SVJ8-F1
#
_entry.id   AF-A0A1H8SVJ8-F1
#
_cell.length_a   1.000
_cell.length_b   1.000
_cell.length_c   1.000
_cell.angle_alpha   90.00
_cell.angle_beta   90.00
_cell.angle_gamma   90.00
#
_symmetry.space_group_name_H-M   'P 1'
#
loop_
_entity.id
_entity.type
_entity.pdbx_description
1 polymer ?
#
loop_
_entity_poly.entity_id
_entity_poly.type
_entity_poly.pdbx_seq_one_letter_code
_entity_poly.pdbx_strand_id
1 'polypeptide(L)'
;MKKLFCLFSIFLLISLVHPAAAADQQQTIDASFKVAIKKHLDSYKLDPRATVYSVGFGESSWRKSQCAVTGRYFYNIKPTGLVNRPYTAQLTYRLYMQVSDIYSSRDAAEMTNKFPKYTAPDTYRITFQYQDGNWIPEKYETQFEMLPGLPPLWLTLENTNSDQYRQVAVKP
;
A
#
# COMPACT_ATOMS: atom_id res chain seq x y z
N MET A 1 13.95 30.91 53.74
CA MET A 1 13.17 31.26 52.52
C MET A 1 13.88 30.96 51.19
N LYS A 2 15.21 30.78 51.12
CA LYS A 2 15.93 30.45 49.86
C LYS A 2 15.62 29.06 49.27
N LYS A 3 15.16 28.10 50.07
CA LYS A 3 14.87 26.72 49.63
C LYS A 3 13.53 26.56 48.90
N LEU A 4 12.59 27.51 49.05
CA LEU A 4 11.31 27.48 48.33
C LEU A 4 11.43 27.95 46.87
N PHE A 5 12.36 28.86 46.58
CA PHE A 5 12.57 29.36 45.22
C PHE A 5 13.11 28.29 44.27
N CYS A 6 13.99 27.38 44.73
CA CYS A 6 14.48 26.29 43.88
C CYS A 6 13.40 25.28 43.47
N LEU A 7 12.42 25.00 44.33
CA LEU A 7 11.34 24.05 44.03
C LEU A 7 10.39 24.58 42.96
N PHE A 8 10.13 25.88 42.95
CA PHE A 8 9.32 26.52 41.89
C PHE A 8 10.02 26.49 40.53
N SER A 9 11.34 26.68 40.49
CA SER A 9 12.12 26.61 39.24
C SER A 9 12.14 25.21 38.63
N ILE A 10 12.18 24.16 39.46
CA ILE A 10 12.13 22.77 38.99
C ILE A 10 10.72 22.40 38.48
N PHE A 11 9.66 22.88 39.14
CA PHE A 11 8.28 22.64 38.70
C PHE A 11 7.95 23.35 37.37
N LEU A 12 8.53 24.54 37.15
CA LEU A 12 8.41 25.26 35.88
C LEU A 12 9.15 24.54 34.72
N LEU A 13 10.29 23.92 35.01
CA LEU A 13 11.07 23.13 34.03
C LEU A 13 10.40 21.80 33.66
N ILE A 14 9.68 21.16 34.60
CA ILE A 14 8.92 19.93 34.33
C ILE A 14 7.68 20.22 33.46
N SER A 15 7.13 21.42 33.56
CA SER A 15 5.99 21.88 32.74
C SER A 15 6.36 22.15 31.28
N LEU A 16 7.65 22.23 30.94
CA LEU A 16 8.13 22.43 29.56
C LEU A 16 8.21 21.12 28.76
N VAL A 17 8.09 19.95 29.40
CA VAL A 17 7.92 18.67 28.70
C VAL A 17 6.46 18.56 28.26
N HIS A 18 6.10 19.30 27.21
CA HIS A 18 4.73 19.38 26.70
C HIS A 18 4.32 18.09 25.99
N PRO A 19 3.42 17.25 26.53
CA PRO A 19 2.80 16.17 25.76
C PRO A 19 2.01 16.68 24.54
N ALA A 20 1.66 17.98 24.50
CA ALA A 20 0.98 18.61 23.37
C ALA A 20 1.83 18.63 22.08
N ALA A 21 3.15 18.89 22.18
CA ALA A 21 4.01 18.94 21.01
C ALA A 21 4.18 17.55 20.35
N ALA A 22 4.18 16.48 21.15
CA ALA A 22 4.22 15.11 20.64
C ALA A 22 2.90 14.70 19.98
N ALA A 23 1.75 15.18 20.50
CA ALA A 23 0.44 14.95 19.90
C ALA A 23 0.29 15.64 18.54
N ASP A 24 0.72 16.91 18.43
CA ASP A 24 0.69 17.69 17.19
C ASP A 24 1.56 17.06 16.10
N GLN A 25 2.74 16.57 16.49
CA GLN A 25 3.63 15.85 15.58
C GLN A 25 3.00 14.55 15.08
N GLN A 26 2.41 13.74 15.97
CA GLN A 26 1.76 12.49 15.59
C GLN A 26 0.55 12.71 14.67
N GLN A 27 -0.24 13.76 14.90
CA GLN A 27 -1.36 14.13 14.04
C GLN A 27 -0.88 14.55 12.64
N THR A 28 0.21 15.33 12.57
CA THR A 28 0.81 15.76 11.30
C THR A 28 1.31 14.56 10.49
N ILE A 29 1.96 13.61 11.15
CA ILE A 29 2.47 12.38 10.54
C ILE A 29 1.33 11.47 10.05
N ASP A 30 0.26 11.31 10.83
CA ASP A 30 -0.92 10.56 10.41
C ASP A 30 -1.61 11.21 9.19
N ALA A 31 -1.77 12.54 9.20
CA ALA A 31 -2.34 13.28 8.09
C ALA A 31 -1.51 13.15 6.81
N SER A 32 -0.17 13.28 6.90
CA SER A 32 0.70 13.14 5.73
C SER A 32 0.65 11.72 5.14
N PHE A 33 0.55 10.69 5.98
CA PHE A 33 0.42 9.32 5.48
C PHE A 33 -0.92 9.07 4.81
N LYS A 34 -2.03 9.60 5.35
CA LYS A 34 -3.34 9.53 4.69
C LYS A 34 -3.32 10.14 3.29
N VAL A 35 -2.58 11.23 3.09
CA VAL A 35 -2.38 11.82 1.74
C VAL A 35 -1.65 10.84 0.81
N ALA A 36 -0.57 10.20 1.30
CA ALA A 36 0.15 9.18 0.53
C ALA A 36 -0.73 7.96 0.18
N ILE A 37 -1.52 7.46 1.15
CA ILE A 37 -2.49 6.38 0.93
C ILE A 37 -3.50 6.79 -0.14
N LYS A 38 -4.11 7.97 -0.02
CA LYS A 38 -5.09 8.46 -1.00
C LYS A 38 -4.48 8.54 -2.40
N LYS A 39 -3.28 9.12 -2.53
CA LYS A 39 -2.56 9.18 -3.81
C LYS A 39 -2.33 7.78 -4.40
N HIS A 40 -1.91 6.82 -3.59
CA HIS A 40 -1.69 5.43 -4.02
C HIS A 40 -3.01 4.77 -4.47
N LEU A 41 -4.06 4.83 -3.66
CA LEU A 41 -5.33 4.18 -3.97
C LEU A 41 -6.04 4.82 -5.17
N ASP A 42 -5.94 6.15 -5.33
CA ASP A 42 -6.47 6.85 -6.49
C ASP A 42 -5.67 6.59 -7.77
N SER A 43 -4.39 6.18 -7.66
CA SER A 43 -3.58 5.81 -8.84
C SER A 43 -4.25 4.70 -9.65
N TYR A 44 -4.94 3.75 -9.01
CA TYR A 44 -5.67 2.67 -9.68
C TYR A 44 -6.89 3.13 -10.48
N LYS A 45 -7.41 4.33 -10.22
CA LYS A 45 -8.50 4.91 -11.01
C LYS A 45 -7.99 5.56 -12.29
N LEU A 46 -6.78 6.13 -12.22
CA LEU A 46 -6.13 6.80 -13.35
C LEU A 46 -5.39 5.80 -14.25
N ASP A 47 -4.72 4.84 -13.63
CA ASP A 47 -4.05 3.72 -14.28
C ASP A 47 -4.43 2.43 -13.53
N PRO A 48 -5.43 1.69 -14.04
CA PRO A 48 -5.89 0.45 -13.40
C PRO A 48 -4.94 -0.71 -13.65
N ARG A 49 -3.72 -0.48 -14.16
CA ARG A 49 -2.69 -1.50 -14.40
C ARG A 49 -3.22 -2.61 -15.27
N ALA A 50 -3.83 -2.19 -16.38
CA ALA A 50 -4.45 -3.12 -17.29
C ALA A 50 -3.40 -3.92 -18.05
N THR A 51 -3.57 -5.23 -18.11
CA THR A 51 -2.64 -6.15 -18.76
C THR A 51 -3.39 -7.05 -19.73
N VAL A 52 -2.89 -7.17 -20.96
CA VAL A 52 -3.40 -8.09 -21.97
C VAL A 52 -2.48 -9.30 -22.07
N TYR A 53 -3.07 -10.49 -22.04
CA TYR A 53 -2.35 -11.75 -21.99
C TYR A 53 -3.08 -12.84 -22.76
N SER A 54 -2.32 -13.82 -23.29
CA SER A 54 -2.89 -15.01 -23.91
C SER A 54 -3.35 -16.00 -22.85
N VAL A 55 -4.42 -16.73 -23.15
CA VAL A 55 -4.96 -17.79 -22.31
C VAL A 55 -5.10 -19.06 -23.13
N GLY A 56 -4.42 -20.13 -22.72
CA GLY A 56 -4.47 -21.45 -23.38
C GLY A 56 -3.18 -21.83 -24.11
N PHE A 57 -2.96 -23.14 -24.23
CA PHE A 57 -1.85 -23.73 -24.99
C PHE A 57 -2.33 -24.02 -26.42
N GLY A 58 -1.87 -23.23 -27.40
CA GLY A 58 -2.01 -23.57 -28.84
C GLY A 58 -3.06 -22.79 -29.66
N GLU A 59 -4.04 -22.14 -29.04
CA GLU A 59 -4.99 -21.24 -29.74
C GLU A 59 -4.87 -19.79 -29.26
N SER A 60 -5.07 -18.84 -30.18
CA SER A 60 -4.93 -17.39 -29.94
C SER A 60 -6.11 -16.83 -29.16
N SER A 61 -6.30 -17.28 -27.92
CA SER A 61 -7.28 -16.70 -27.00
C SER A 61 -6.60 -15.64 -26.14
N TRP A 62 -7.19 -14.45 -26.10
CA TRP A 62 -6.64 -13.28 -25.43
C TRP A 62 -7.62 -12.72 -24.39
N ARG A 63 -7.09 -12.19 -23.30
CA ARG A 63 -7.87 -11.49 -22.26
C ARG A 63 -7.18 -10.20 -21.85
N LYS A 64 -7.96 -9.28 -21.30
CA LYS A 64 -7.49 -8.11 -20.57
C LYS A 64 -7.93 -8.20 -19.13
N SER A 65 -7.00 -8.00 -18.19
CA SER A 65 -7.33 -7.80 -16.79
C SER A 65 -6.99 -6.37 -16.38
N GLN A 66 -7.62 -5.89 -15.31
CA GLN A 66 -7.27 -4.64 -14.66
C GLN A 66 -7.54 -4.72 -13.15
N CYS A 67 -6.82 -3.92 -12.37
CA CYS A 67 -6.95 -3.85 -10.93
C CYS A 67 -7.96 -2.77 -10.50
N ALA A 68 -8.80 -3.09 -9.53
CA ALA A 68 -9.72 -2.14 -8.90
C ALA A 68 -9.67 -2.25 -7.36
N VAL A 69 -9.56 -1.12 -6.66
CA VAL A 69 -9.49 -1.08 -5.19
C VAL A 69 -10.89 -1.25 -4.58
N THR A 70 -11.00 -2.08 -3.53
CA THR A 70 -12.30 -2.36 -2.85
C THR A 70 -12.81 -1.23 -1.94
N GLY A 71 -11.99 -0.19 -1.74
CA GLY A 71 -12.22 0.94 -0.83
C GLY A 71 -11.88 0.67 0.63
N ARG A 72 -11.76 -0.59 1.07
CA ARG A 72 -11.35 -0.94 2.43
C ARG A 72 -9.83 -1.05 2.53
N TYR A 73 -9.25 -0.35 3.50
CA TYR A 73 -7.83 -0.43 3.84
C TYR A 73 -7.62 -0.25 5.34
N PHE A 74 -6.51 -0.79 5.84
CA PHE A 74 -6.03 -0.64 7.20
C PHE A 74 -4.62 -0.10 7.13
N TYR A 75 -4.24 0.73 8.09
CA TYR A 75 -2.88 1.22 8.15
C TYR A 75 -2.43 1.41 9.59
N ASN A 76 -1.12 1.37 9.80
CA ASN A 76 -0.48 1.66 11.08
C ASN A 76 0.82 2.44 10.84
N ILE A 77 1.14 3.33 11.77
CA ILE A 77 2.39 4.10 11.78
C ILE A 77 3.12 3.78 13.07
N LYS A 78 4.42 3.55 13.00
CA LYS A 78 5.28 3.25 14.14
C LYS A 78 6.53 4.14 14.11
N PRO A 79 6.91 4.77 15.24
CA PRO A 79 8.20 5.41 15.35
C PRO A 79 9.31 4.35 15.31
N THR A 80 10.46 4.70 14.74
CA THR A 80 11.62 3.79 14.61
C THR A 80 12.71 4.09 15.64
N GLY A 81 12.69 5.28 16.25
CA GLY A 81 13.78 5.79 17.09
C GLY A 81 15.00 6.29 16.31
N LEU A 82 14.96 6.30 14.97
CA LEU A 82 16.07 6.70 14.11
C LEU A 82 15.86 8.11 13.55
N VAL A 83 16.91 8.94 13.55
CA VAL A 83 16.81 10.35 13.12
C VAL A 83 16.53 10.47 11.62
N ASN A 84 17.17 9.65 10.79
CA ASN A 84 17.08 9.71 9.33
C ASN A 84 15.85 8.99 8.74
N ARG A 85 15.15 8.19 9.54
CA ARG A 85 13.92 7.48 9.13
C ARG A 85 12.96 7.36 10.30
N PRO A 86 12.46 8.48 10.85
CA PRO A 86 11.83 8.52 12.17
C PRO A 86 10.54 7.70 12.28
N TYR A 87 9.89 7.39 11.15
CA TYR A 87 8.67 6.59 11.11
C TYR A 87 8.73 5.51 10.03
N THR A 88 8.08 4.39 10.32
CA THR A 88 7.67 3.40 9.34
C THR A 88 6.15 3.26 9.38
N ALA A 89 5.55 2.94 8.24
CA ALA A 89 4.12 2.71 8.18
C ALA A 89 3.80 1.50 7.30
N GLN A 90 2.69 0.83 7.58
CA GLN A 90 2.18 -0.22 6.70
C GLN A 90 0.77 0.13 6.25
N LEU A 91 0.52 -0.07 4.96
CA LEU A 91 -0.80 0.01 4.35
C LEU A 91 -1.20 -1.40 3.90
N THR A 92 -2.30 -1.92 4.42
CA THR A 92 -2.93 -3.16 3.97
C THR A 92 -4.24 -2.83 3.27
N TYR A 93 -4.44 -3.33 2.06
CA TYR A 93 -5.62 -3.02 1.24
C TYR A 93 -5.95 -4.21 0.35
N ARG A 94 -7.14 -4.19 -0.25
CA ARG A 94 -7.61 -5.25 -1.15
C ARG A 94 -7.82 -4.74 -2.56
N LEU A 95 -7.41 -5.54 -3.55
CA LEU A 95 -7.63 -5.29 -4.98
C LEU A 95 -8.48 -6.42 -5.57
N TYR A 96 -9.50 -6.06 -6.34
CA TYR A 96 -10.14 -6.97 -7.28
C TYR A 96 -9.37 -6.99 -8.58
N MET A 97 -9.25 -8.18 -9.18
CA MET A 97 -8.92 -8.28 -10.60
C MET A 97 -10.23 -8.36 -11.39
N GLN A 98 -10.45 -7.37 -12.23
CA GLN A 98 -11.51 -7.36 -13.21
C GLN A 98 -10.98 -7.99 -14.49
N VAL A 99 -11.71 -8.95 -15.05
CA VAL A 99 -11.26 -9.73 -16.21
C VAL A 99 -12.29 -9.64 -17.33
N SER A 100 -11.82 -9.37 -18.54
CA SER A 100 -12.65 -9.34 -19.75
C SER A 100 -13.09 -10.75 -20.16
N ASP A 101 -14.00 -10.82 -21.13
CA ASP A 101 -14.23 -12.07 -21.88
C ASP A 101 -12.98 -12.48 -22.68
N ILE A 102 -13.02 -13.69 -23.24
CA ILE A 102 -11.98 -14.19 -24.15
C ILE A 102 -12.23 -13.63 -25.54
N TYR A 103 -11.17 -13.12 -26.17
CA TYR A 103 -11.16 -12.65 -27.55
C TYR A 103 -10.24 -13.51 -28.41
N SER A 104 -10.53 -13.59 -29.72
CA SER A 104 -9.70 -14.33 -30.69
C SER A 104 -8.46 -13.56 -31.15
N SER A 105 -8.32 -12.28 -30.78
CA SER A 105 -7.16 -11.46 -31.12
C SER A 105 -6.75 -10.55 -29.96
N ARG A 106 -5.45 -10.22 -29.94
CA ARG A 106 -4.87 -9.29 -28.96
C ARG A 106 -5.50 -7.90 -29.06
N ASP A 107 -5.64 -7.37 -30.27
CA ASP A 107 -6.17 -6.01 -30.49
C ASP A 107 -7.62 -5.87 -29.99
N ALA A 108 -8.45 -6.91 -30.19
CA ALA A 108 -9.82 -6.94 -29.66
C ALA A 108 -9.82 -6.94 -28.12
N ALA A 109 -8.90 -7.69 -27.50
CA ALA A 109 -8.72 -7.66 -26.05
C ALA A 109 -8.17 -6.30 -25.56
N GLU A 110 -7.26 -5.65 -26.28
CA GLU A 110 -6.71 -4.33 -25.90
C GLU A 110 -7.78 -3.23 -25.93
N MET A 111 -8.68 -3.25 -26.92
CA MET A 111 -9.73 -2.26 -27.09
C MET A 111 -10.92 -2.42 -26.13
N THR A 112 -11.06 -3.56 -25.44
CA THR A 112 -12.17 -3.74 -24.49
C THR A 112 -12.04 -2.83 -23.25
N ASN A 113 -13.19 -2.33 -22.82
CA ASN A 113 -13.40 -1.65 -21.54
C ASN A 113 -14.47 -2.36 -20.68
N LYS A 114 -14.90 -3.56 -21.09
CA LYS A 114 -15.89 -4.37 -20.38
C LYS A 114 -15.21 -5.50 -19.62
N PHE A 115 -15.53 -5.62 -18.34
CA PHE A 115 -14.97 -6.61 -17.42
C PHE A 115 -16.09 -7.29 -16.62
N PRO A 116 -16.80 -8.28 -17.22
CA PRO A 116 -17.96 -8.90 -16.60
C PRO A 116 -17.60 -9.81 -15.41
N LYS A 117 -16.33 -10.21 -15.27
CA LYS A 117 -15.86 -11.11 -14.22
C LYS A 117 -15.01 -10.37 -13.20
N TYR A 118 -15.30 -10.62 -11.93
CA TYR A 118 -14.47 -10.23 -10.80
C TYR A 118 -13.84 -11.48 -10.22
N THR A 119 -12.52 -11.48 -10.03
CA THR A 119 -11.89 -12.46 -9.15
C THR A 119 -12.11 -12.04 -7.70
N ALA A 120 -12.04 -12.99 -6.76
CA ALA A 120 -11.98 -12.65 -5.35
C ALA A 120 -10.81 -11.67 -5.11
N PRO A 121 -10.95 -10.72 -4.17
CA PRO A 121 -9.94 -9.71 -3.99
C PRO A 121 -8.75 -10.27 -3.24
N ASP A 122 -7.56 -10.05 -3.77
CA ASP A 122 -6.32 -10.38 -3.07
C ASP A 122 -5.96 -9.26 -2.07
N THR A 123 -5.33 -9.64 -0.97
CA THR A 123 -4.87 -8.69 0.05
C THR A 123 -3.41 -8.34 -0.18
N TYR A 124 -3.12 -7.03 -0.23
CA TYR A 124 -1.80 -6.48 -0.46
C TYR A 124 -1.34 -5.68 0.75
N ARG A 125 -0.04 -5.67 1.01
CA ARG A 125 0.60 -4.84 2.03
C ARG A 125 1.77 -4.08 1.43
N ILE A 126 1.88 -2.79 1.76
CA ILE A 126 3.03 -1.96 1.42
C ILE A 126 3.63 -1.43 2.72
N THR A 127 4.94 -1.60 2.88
CA THR A 127 5.70 -0.95 3.96
C THR A 127 6.35 0.31 3.43
N PHE A 128 6.20 1.40 4.15
CA PHE A 128 6.79 2.71 3.86
C PHE A 128 7.79 3.11 4.93
N GLN A 129 8.76 3.92 4.53
CA GLN A 129 9.62 4.69 5.41
C GLN A 129 9.35 6.18 5.23
N TYR A 130 9.34 6.94 6.33
CA TYR A 130 9.27 8.39 6.28
C TYR A 130 10.68 8.96 6.29
N GLN A 131 11.07 9.64 5.21
CA GLN A 131 12.37 10.24 5.05
C GLN A 131 12.23 11.59 4.33
N ASP A 132 12.94 12.61 4.82
CA ASP A 132 13.01 13.95 4.19
C ASP A 132 11.62 14.54 3.85
N GLY A 133 10.65 14.36 4.75
CA GLY A 133 9.29 14.86 4.58
C GLY A 133 8.36 14.00 3.72
N ASN A 134 8.83 12.85 3.22
CA ASN A 134 8.12 12.02 2.25
C ASN A 134 7.95 10.58 2.73
N TRP A 135 6.84 9.94 2.29
CA TRP A 135 6.61 8.51 2.47
C TRP A 135 7.13 7.74 1.25
N ILE A 136 8.17 6.94 1.46
CA ILE A 136 8.85 6.15 0.43
C ILE A 136 8.42 4.69 0.58
N PRO A 137 7.83 4.05 -0.44
CA PRO A 137 7.50 2.63 -0.38
C PRO A 137 8.78 1.78 -0.51
N GLU A 138 8.95 0.85 0.41
CA GLU A 138 10.17 0.03 0.53
C GLU A 138 9.90 -1.44 0.22
N LYS A 139 8.71 -1.93 0.56
CA LYS A 139 8.36 -3.35 0.43
C LYS A 139 6.92 -3.49 -0.01
N TYR A 140 6.69 -4.33 -1.02
CA TYR A 140 5.36 -4.71 -1.48
C TYR A 140 5.17 -6.21 -1.26
N GLU A 141 4.02 -6.58 -0.73
CA GLU A 141 3.71 -7.95 -0.37
C GLU A 141 2.28 -8.31 -0.76
N THR A 142 2.07 -9.56 -1.16
CA THR A 142 0.76 -10.17 -1.37
C THR A 142 0.52 -11.24 -0.31
N GLN A 143 -0.73 -11.31 0.17
CA GLN A 143 -1.18 -12.32 1.09
C GLN A 143 -1.63 -13.57 0.32
N PHE A 144 -1.17 -14.74 0.76
CA PHE A 144 -1.67 -16.04 0.34
C PHE A 144 -2.36 -16.72 1.51
N GLU A 145 -3.60 -17.17 1.29
CA GLU A 145 -4.29 -18.01 2.26
C GLU A 145 -3.62 -19.38 2.32
N MET A 146 -3.35 -19.83 3.54
CA MET A 146 -2.76 -21.13 3.83
C MET A 146 -3.87 -22.10 4.25
N LEU A 147 -3.50 -23.35 4.52
CA LEU A 147 -4.41 -24.34 5.07
C LEU A 147 -5.14 -23.81 6.34
N PRO A 148 -6.39 -24.25 6.59
CA PRO A 148 -7.16 -23.80 7.74
C PRO A 148 -6.38 -23.92 9.06
N GLY A 149 -6.36 -22.86 9.86
CA GLY A 149 -5.68 -22.82 11.16
C GLY A 149 -4.24 -22.29 11.14
N LEU A 150 -3.67 -22.01 9.96
CA LEU A 150 -2.37 -21.35 9.84
C LEU A 150 -2.52 -19.85 9.55
N PRO A 151 -1.60 -19.01 10.04
CA PRO A 151 -1.56 -17.61 9.65
C PRO A 151 -1.27 -17.50 8.14
N PRO A 152 -1.75 -16.43 7.49
CA PRO A 152 -1.53 -16.22 6.07
C PRO A 152 -0.05 -15.94 5.77
N LEU A 153 0.41 -16.44 4.63
CA LEU A 153 1.77 -16.20 4.15
C LEU A 153 1.82 -14.86 3.40
N TRP A 154 2.88 -14.08 3.63
CA TRP A 154 3.13 -12.85 2.88
C TRP A 154 4.34 -13.06 1.97
N LEU A 155 4.12 -13.04 0.66
CA LEU A 155 5.20 -13.11 -0.31
C LEU A 155 5.60 -11.70 -0.73
N THR A 156 6.91 -11.45 -0.71
CA THR A 156 7.47 -10.17 -1.16
C THR A 156 7.48 -10.18 -2.68
N LEU A 157 6.97 -9.12 -3.29
CA LEU A 157 7.03 -8.93 -4.73
C LEU A 157 8.44 -8.45 -5.08
N GLU A 158 9.22 -9.28 -5.78
CA GLU A 158 10.49 -8.86 -6.37
C GLU A 158 10.21 -7.97 -7.59
N ASN A 159 10.94 -6.86 -7.74
CA ASN A 159 10.83 -5.90 -8.85
C ASN A 159 9.52 -5.04 -8.86
N THR A 160 9.48 -4.03 -7.99
CA THR A 160 8.29 -3.21 -7.71
C THR A 160 8.28 -1.85 -8.41
N ASN A 161 9.00 -1.71 -9.53
CA ASN A 161 8.74 -0.60 -10.44
C ASN A 161 7.28 -0.73 -10.90
N SER A 162 6.44 0.25 -10.57
CA SER A 162 5.00 0.26 -10.88
C SER A 162 4.69 -0.03 -12.36
N ASP A 163 5.65 0.17 -13.26
CA ASP A 163 5.57 -0.10 -14.69
C ASP A 163 5.55 -1.60 -15.05
N GLN A 164 5.99 -2.49 -14.16
CA GLN A 164 6.16 -3.93 -14.43
C GLN A 164 4.93 -4.79 -14.14
N TYR A 165 3.82 -4.24 -13.63
CA TYR A 165 2.53 -4.94 -13.69
C TYR A 165 2.10 -5.29 -15.14
N ARG A 166 2.78 -4.72 -16.15
CA ARG A 166 2.66 -5.11 -17.56
C ARG A 166 3.11 -6.53 -17.88
N GLN A 167 3.96 -7.18 -17.07
CA GLN A 167 4.48 -8.51 -17.40
C GLN A 167 4.71 -9.37 -16.15
N VAL A 168 3.63 -9.89 -15.57
CA VAL A 168 3.74 -11.22 -14.93
C VAL A 168 3.50 -12.24 -16.04
N ALA A 169 4.55 -12.50 -16.82
CA ALA A 169 4.59 -13.69 -17.66
C ALA A 169 4.71 -14.89 -16.71
N VAL A 170 3.62 -15.66 -16.59
CA VAL A 170 3.68 -17.00 -16.00
C VAL A 170 4.61 -17.80 -16.91
N LYS A 171 5.85 -18.04 -16.47
CA LYS A 171 6.68 -19.07 -17.10
C LYS A 171 6.07 -20.44 -16.79
N PRO A 172 6.06 -21.35 -17.78
CA PRO A 172 5.41 -22.66 -17.67
C PRO A 172 5.98 -23.51 -16.53
#